data_AF-A0A9R0IJ93-F1
#
_entry.id   AF-A0A9R0IJ93-F1
#
_cell.length_a   1.000
_cell.length_b   1.000
_cell.length_c   1.000
_cell.angle_alpha   90.00
_cell.angle_beta   90.00
_cell.angle_gamma   90.00
#
_symmetry.space_group_name_H-M   'P 1'
#
loop_
_entity.id
_entity.type
_entity.pdbx_description
1 polymer ?
#
loop_
_entity_poly.entity_id
_entity_poly.type
_entity_poly.pdbx_seq_one_letter_code
_entity_poly.pdbx_strand_id
1 'polypeptide(L)'
;MVAVLYLLGRMCSDTNCKELANSSPDYRPAEQEQKIEKNRERLKHRFYGMSVPFGSIDIALGDANVRECLNSEQALEDFPLIILGVRKKLFNQHTKIIVTGCSYAGMLAAWFRLKYPNIAIGALAASAPVFYFEPSIPSQWENEFCSIVSNDFKVVNEKCYQRIRKSWDIIDKISLQELEGSAHLADVFKSCSPFISAWDLKHSLLKYYSYSAQYNGHYNGGIGKVCDEIIRAPDDDVLGGIARSVLNGRPCYDLEYYMDTNTTTTSSVFENNAARAWDWQGLIA
;
A
#
# COMPACT_ATOMS: atom_id res chain seq x y z
N MET A 1 -22.88 -25.40 6.45
CA MET A 1 -22.67 -23.94 6.51
C MET A 1 -21.20 -23.64 6.22
N VAL A 2 -20.92 -22.55 5.50
CA VAL A 2 -19.57 -22.03 5.23
C VAL A 2 -19.58 -20.56 5.61
N ALA A 3 -18.54 -20.07 6.28
CA ALA A 3 -18.33 -18.64 6.52
C ALA A 3 -17.05 -18.17 5.82
N VAL A 4 -17.07 -16.92 5.35
CA VAL A 4 -16.01 -16.30 4.55
C VAL A 4 -15.46 -15.12 5.32
N LEU A 5 -14.18 -15.21 5.69
CA LEU A 5 -13.49 -14.23 6.53
C LEU A 5 -12.53 -13.41 5.68
N TYR A 6 -12.48 -12.10 5.93
CA TYR A 6 -11.65 -11.17 5.18
C TYR A 6 -10.46 -10.75 6.04
N LEU A 7 -9.25 -11.15 5.64
CA LEU A 7 -8.02 -10.59 6.20
C LEU A 7 -7.85 -9.17 5.65
N LEU A 8 -7.66 -8.19 6.53
CA LEU A 8 -7.41 -6.79 6.18
C LEU A 8 -6.08 -6.30 6.74
N GLY A 9 -5.33 -5.59 5.90
CA GLY A 9 -4.15 -4.81 6.30
C GLY A 9 -4.47 -3.51 7.06
N ARG A 10 -5.71 -3.26 7.52
CA ARG A 10 -6.03 -2.11 8.41
C ARG A 10 -7.12 -2.43 9.46
N MET A 11 -6.82 -2.08 10.72
CA MET A 11 -7.74 -1.65 11.82
C MET A 11 -8.48 -2.62 12.79
N CYS A 12 -7.90 -2.83 13.99
CA CYS A 12 -8.53 -3.06 15.33
C CYS A 12 -9.04 -4.47 15.74
N SER A 13 -8.68 -5.06 16.90
CA SER A 13 -7.82 -4.58 18.01
C SER A 13 -7.24 -5.69 18.90
N ASP A 14 -6.00 -6.14 18.61
CA ASP A 14 -5.04 -6.72 19.58
C ASP A 14 -5.43 -8.07 20.27
N THR A 15 -4.59 -8.89 20.94
CA THR A 15 -3.15 -9.27 21.05
C THR A 15 -3.16 -10.58 21.91
N ASN A 16 -2.09 -11.24 22.42
CA ASN A 16 -0.69 -10.87 22.60
C ASN A 16 0.28 -12.05 22.74
N CYS A 17 1.57 -11.76 22.52
CA CYS A 17 2.72 -12.53 22.93
C CYS A 17 2.90 -12.38 24.46
N LYS A 18 3.15 -13.48 25.19
CA LYS A 18 2.55 -13.64 26.53
C LYS A 18 3.21 -12.94 27.73
N GLU A 19 4.48 -12.53 27.66
CA GLU A 19 5.28 -12.36 28.89
C GLU A 19 5.63 -10.90 29.27
N LEU A 20 5.83 -10.00 28.30
CA LEU A 20 6.26 -8.62 28.56
C LEU A 20 5.15 -7.64 29.01
N ALA A 21 3.88 -7.99 28.84
CA ALA A 21 2.75 -7.07 29.05
C ALA A 21 2.04 -7.17 30.42
N ASN A 22 2.55 -7.98 31.35
CA ASN A 22 1.85 -8.35 32.60
C ASN A 22 1.87 -7.28 33.72
N SER A 23 1.97 -6.00 33.38
CA SER A 23 2.13 -4.88 34.31
C SER A 23 1.10 -3.75 34.21
N SER A 24 0.19 -3.78 33.23
CA SER A 24 -0.79 -2.71 32.98
C SER A 24 -2.24 -3.23 32.94
N PRO A 25 -3.21 -2.61 33.67
CA PRO A 25 -4.52 -3.20 33.93
C PRO A 25 -5.60 -2.95 32.84
N ASP A 26 -5.40 -2.01 31.92
CA ASP A 26 -6.48 -1.55 31.02
C ASP A 26 -6.71 -2.40 29.77
N TYR A 27 -5.87 -3.41 29.52
CA TYR A 27 -5.88 -4.16 28.25
C TYR A 27 -6.76 -5.43 28.27
N ARG A 28 -7.75 -5.54 27.35
CA ARG A 28 -8.76 -6.62 27.32
C ARG A 28 -9.16 -7.09 25.89
N PRO A 29 -8.82 -8.34 25.47
CA PRO A 29 -9.16 -8.85 24.13
C PRO A 29 -10.65 -9.02 23.79
N ALA A 30 -11.54 -9.10 24.79
CA ALA A 30 -12.95 -9.46 24.61
C ALA A 30 -13.79 -8.43 23.82
N GLU A 31 -13.23 -7.25 23.58
CA GLU A 31 -13.91 -6.12 22.93
C GLU A 31 -13.83 -6.16 21.39
N GLN A 32 -12.85 -6.90 20.82
CA GLN A 32 -12.83 -7.21 19.38
C GLN A 32 -14.16 -7.85 18.92
N GLU A 33 -14.62 -8.81 19.72
CA GLU A 33 -15.73 -9.70 19.40
C GLU A 33 -17.09 -8.98 19.41
N GLN A 34 -17.15 -7.75 19.93
CA GLN A 34 -18.39 -6.94 20.01
C GLN A 34 -18.69 -6.11 18.74
N LYS A 35 -17.72 -5.93 17.82
CA LYS A 35 -17.92 -5.13 16.58
C LYS A 35 -17.83 -5.97 15.30
N ILE A 36 -18.29 -7.22 15.39
CA ILE A 36 -18.46 -8.11 14.23
C ILE A 36 -19.87 -7.93 13.67
N GLU A 37 -20.02 -7.04 12.68
CA GLU A 37 -21.29 -6.93 11.95
C GLU A 37 -21.58 -8.23 11.18
N LYS A 38 -22.82 -8.73 11.38
CA LYS A 38 -23.33 -10.09 11.12
C LYS A 38 -23.18 -10.64 9.69
N ASN A 39 -22.59 -9.90 8.76
CA ASN A 39 -22.45 -10.24 7.34
C ASN A 39 -21.07 -9.95 6.73
N ARG A 40 -20.12 -9.31 7.43
CA ARG A 40 -18.79 -8.93 6.87
C ARG A 40 -17.67 -9.05 7.90
N GLU A 41 -17.37 -10.29 8.30
CA GLU A 41 -16.32 -10.58 9.27
C GLU A 41 -14.94 -10.26 8.70
N ARG A 42 -14.37 -9.16 9.21
CA ARG A 42 -13.07 -8.63 8.83
C ARG A 42 -12.12 -8.82 10.00
N LEU A 43 -11.04 -9.55 9.79
CA LEU A 43 -9.92 -9.75 10.70
C LEU A 43 -8.83 -8.75 10.34
N LYS A 44 -8.27 -8.01 11.30
CA LYS A 44 -7.40 -6.88 10.99
C LYS A 44 -6.02 -7.02 11.62
N HIS A 45 -5.00 -6.82 10.78
CA HIS A 45 -3.60 -7.02 11.11
C HIS A 45 -3.12 -6.15 12.29
N ARG A 46 -2.25 -6.73 13.12
CA ARG A 46 -1.49 -6.03 14.17
C ARG A 46 -0.73 -4.80 13.63
N PHE A 47 -0.57 -3.78 14.46
CA PHE A 47 0.02 -2.46 14.19
C PHE A 47 -0.73 -1.54 13.21
N TYR A 48 -1.89 -1.93 12.66
CA TYR A 48 -2.64 -1.03 11.78
C TYR A 48 -3.84 -0.37 12.47
N GLY A 49 -3.84 0.96 12.51
CA GLY A 49 -4.91 1.81 13.08
C GLY A 49 -5.13 1.58 14.58
N MET A 50 -6.25 0.98 15.00
CA MET A 50 -6.44 0.59 16.43
C MET A 50 -6.16 -0.91 16.69
N SER A 51 -5.44 -1.61 15.81
CA SER A 51 -4.80 -2.93 16.11
C SER A 51 -3.39 -2.75 16.65
N VAL A 52 -3.14 -1.67 17.38
CA VAL A 52 -1.81 -1.19 17.73
C VAL A 52 -1.56 -1.44 19.21
N PRO A 53 -0.48 -2.17 19.57
CA PRO A 53 -0.09 -2.37 20.97
C PRO A 53 -0.02 -1.05 21.72
N PHE A 54 -0.54 -1.03 22.96
CA PHE A 54 -0.63 0.16 23.81
C PHE A 54 -1.46 1.32 23.22
N GLY A 55 -2.21 1.10 22.14
CA GLY A 55 -3.10 2.08 21.51
C GLY A 55 -2.41 3.21 20.75
N SER A 56 -1.07 3.22 20.65
CA SER A 56 -0.30 4.28 19.99
C SER A 56 0.85 3.70 19.17
N ILE A 57 0.93 4.11 17.89
CA ILE A 57 1.95 3.58 16.98
C ILE A 57 3.34 4.12 17.34
N ASP A 58 3.41 5.31 17.95
CA ASP A 58 4.66 5.92 18.40
C ASP A 58 5.27 5.16 19.57
N ILE A 59 4.42 4.62 20.47
CA ILE A 59 4.85 3.73 21.54
C ILE A 59 5.23 2.36 20.96
N ALA A 60 4.39 1.81 20.09
CA ALA A 60 4.56 0.45 19.55
C ALA A 60 5.74 0.30 18.58
N LEU A 61 6.11 1.35 17.83
CA LEU A 61 7.32 1.38 16.99
C LEU A 61 8.54 2.02 17.71
N GLY A 62 8.32 2.64 18.87
CA GLY A 62 9.37 3.23 19.72
C GLY A 62 10.11 2.18 20.56
N ASP A 63 9.40 1.19 21.10
CA ASP A 63 10.01 0.02 21.76
C ASP A 63 10.47 -1.01 20.72
N ALA A 64 11.73 -1.43 20.78
CA ALA A 64 12.31 -2.37 19.83
C ALA A 64 11.67 -3.77 19.88
N ASN A 65 11.45 -4.32 21.08
CA ASN A 65 10.88 -5.66 21.29
C ASN A 65 9.44 -5.71 20.79
N VAL A 66 8.69 -4.63 21.02
CA VAL A 66 7.32 -4.47 20.53
C VAL A 66 7.35 -4.35 19.01
N ARG A 67 8.20 -3.48 18.46
CA ARG A 67 8.31 -3.28 17.01
C ARG A 67 8.69 -4.55 16.25
N GLU A 68 9.56 -5.39 16.80
CA GLU A 68 9.90 -6.71 16.22
C GLU A 68 8.68 -7.65 16.10
N CYS A 69 7.65 -7.48 16.92
CA CYS A 69 6.38 -8.20 16.80
C CYS A 69 5.51 -7.76 15.61
N LEU A 70 5.89 -6.71 14.85
CA LEU A 70 5.25 -6.33 13.59
C LEU A 70 5.86 -7.13 12.43
N ASN A 71 5.53 -8.42 12.34
CA ASN A 71 5.94 -9.29 11.25
C ASN A 71 4.80 -10.23 10.80
N SER A 72 4.99 -10.88 9.65
CA SER A 72 4.00 -11.77 9.02
C SER A 72 3.76 -13.06 9.81
N GLU A 73 4.79 -13.66 10.41
CA GLU A 73 4.67 -14.89 11.21
C GLU A 73 3.76 -14.69 12.41
N GLN A 74 3.95 -13.59 13.14
CA GLN A 74 3.20 -13.26 14.33
C GLN A 74 1.76 -12.85 14.00
N ALA A 75 1.54 -12.14 12.88
CA ALA A 75 0.19 -11.89 12.38
C ALA A 75 -0.53 -13.20 11.99
N LEU A 76 0.20 -14.20 11.48
CA LEU A 76 -0.33 -15.54 11.23
C LEU A 76 -0.65 -16.33 12.50
N GLU A 77 -0.04 -16.02 13.66
CA GLU A 77 -0.41 -16.61 14.97
C GLU A 77 -1.60 -15.89 15.65
N ASP A 78 -1.94 -14.66 15.25
CA ASP A 78 -3.15 -13.97 15.74
C ASP A 78 -4.43 -14.60 15.17
N PHE A 79 -4.45 -14.83 13.85
CA PHE A 79 -5.65 -15.26 13.13
C PHE A 79 -6.27 -16.58 13.65
N PRO A 80 -5.54 -17.64 14.05
CA PRO A 80 -6.11 -18.87 14.62
C PRO A 80 -6.94 -18.59 15.87
N LEU A 81 -6.44 -17.74 16.76
CA LEU A 81 -7.07 -17.41 18.03
C LEU A 81 -8.39 -16.66 17.79
N ILE A 82 -8.35 -15.64 16.94
CA ILE A 82 -9.54 -14.84 16.59
C ILE A 82 -10.56 -15.71 15.84
N ILE A 83 -10.13 -16.49 14.83
CA ILE A 83 -11.03 -17.35 14.03
C ILE A 83 -11.72 -18.41 14.90
N LEU A 84 -11.03 -18.98 15.89
CA LEU A 84 -11.63 -19.97 16.79
C LEU A 84 -12.56 -19.32 17.83
N GLY A 85 -12.22 -18.14 18.36
CA GLY A 85 -13.12 -17.35 19.21
C GLY A 85 -14.41 -16.96 18.50
N VAL A 86 -14.29 -16.41 17.29
CA VAL A 86 -15.41 -16.06 16.41
C VAL A 86 -16.25 -17.28 16.03
N ARG A 87 -15.62 -18.41 15.66
CA ARG A 87 -16.34 -19.67 15.40
C ARG A 87 -17.12 -20.15 16.62
N LYS A 88 -16.60 -19.96 17.84
CA LYS A 88 -17.27 -20.31 19.09
C LYS A 88 -18.43 -19.38 19.46
N LYS A 89 -18.36 -18.08 19.10
CA LYS A 89 -19.38 -17.08 19.44
C LYS A 89 -20.50 -16.94 18.40
N LEU A 90 -20.18 -16.97 17.10
CA LEU A 90 -21.11 -16.60 16.03
C LEU A 90 -21.53 -17.76 15.13
N PHE A 91 -20.84 -18.89 15.19
CA PHE A 91 -21.10 -20.07 14.36
C PHE A 91 -21.25 -21.36 15.18
N ASN A 92 -21.42 -22.49 14.49
CA ASN A 92 -21.28 -23.81 15.09
C ASN A 92 -19.88 -24.38 14.80
N GLN A 93 -19.44 -25.35 15.62
CA GLN A 93 -18.13 -25.99 15.50
C GLN A 93 -17.87 -26.67 14.14
N HIS A 94 -18.93 -27.05 13.41
CA HIS A 94 -18.86 -27.68 12.09
C HIS A 94 -18.85 -26.67 10.93
N THR A 95 -18.88 -25.36 11.19
CA THR A 95 -18.83 -24.33 10.15
C THR A 95 -17.45 -24.29 9.50
N LYS A 96 -17.43 -24.57 8.19
CA LYS A 96 -16.21 -24.53 7.37
C LYS A 96 -15.83 -23.06 7.13
N ILE A 97 -14.56 -22.72 7.31
CA ILE A 97 -14.03 -21.36 7.14
C ILE A 97 -13.24 -21.26 5.83
N ILE A 98 -13.50 -20.22 5.05
CA ILE A 98 -12.64 -19.79 3.94
C ILE A 98 -12.04 -18.44 4.36
N VAL A 99 -10.72 -18.29 4.25
CA VAL A 99 -10.03 -16.99 4.43
C VAL A 99 -9.85 -16.31 3.08
N THR A 100 -9.90 -14.99 3.05
CA THR A 100 -9.83 -14.20 1.80
C THR A 100 -9.01 -12.95 2.04
N GLY A 101 -8.29 -12.48 1.02
CA GLY A 101 -7.49 -11.26 1.10
C GLY A 101 -6.98 -10.82 -0.27
N CYS A 102 -6.49 -9.59 -0.35
CA CYS A 102 -5.92 -8.99 -1.56
C CYS A 102 -4.50 -8.47 -1.28
N SER A 103 -3.60 -8.48 -2.26
CA SER A 103 -2.20 -8.04 -2.12
C SER A 103 -1.52 -8.76 -0.93
N TYR A 104 -0.85 -8.05 -0.02
CA TYR A 104 -0.27 -8.61 1.20
C TYR A 104 -1.27 -9.41 2.06
N ALA A 105 -2.53 -8.96 2.18
CA ALA A 105 -3.55 -9.72 2.88
C ALA A 105 -3.95 -11.01 2.13
N GLY A 106 -3.74 -11.05 0.80
CA GLY A 106 -3.84 -12.26 -0.01
C GLY A 106 -2.67 -13.22 0.23
N MET A 107 -1.44 -12.71 0.39
CA MET A 107 -0.27 -13.51 0.79
C MET A 107 -0.52 -14.16 2.15
N LEU A 108 -0.98 -13.38 3.14
CA LEU A 108 -1.41 -13.88 4.44
C LEU A 108 -2.54 -14.92 4.33
N ALA A 109 -3.51 -14.75 3.43
CA ALA A 109 -4.59 -15.73 3.26
C ALA A 109 -4.07 -17.07 2.71
N ALA A 110 -3.13 -17.03 1.76
CA ALA A 110 -2.46 -18.22 1.24
C ALA A 110 -1.61 -18.92 2.32
N TRP A 111 -0.72 -18.17 2.99
CA TRP A 111 0.14 -18.68 4.06
C TRP A 111 -0.66 -19.22 5.25
N PHE A 112 -1.78 -18.58 5.61
CA PHE A 112 -2.67 -19.07 6.67
C PHE A 112 -3.29 -20.43 6.33
N ARG A 113 -3.74 -20.64 5.08
CA ARG A 113 -4.26 -21.94 4.63
C ARG A 113 -3.18 -23.02 4.57
N LEU A 114 -1.92 -22.66 4.29
CA LEU A 114 -0.78 -23.58 4.34
C LEU A 114 -0.41 -23.96 5.79
N LYS A 115 -0.38 -22.99 6.71
CA LYS A 115 0.04 -23.18 8.11
C LYS A 115 -1.06 -23.78 9.02
N TYR A 116 -2.33 -23.45 8.79
CA TYR A 116 -3.48 -23.95 9.57
C TYR A 116 -4.58 -24.61 8.71
N PRO A 117 -4.25 -25.68 7.95
CA PRO A 117 -5.18 -26.35 7.04
C PRO A 117 -6.34 -27.08 7.75
N ASN A 118 -6.26 -27.23 9.07
CA ASN A 118 -7.30 -27.71 9.96
C ASN A 118 -8.32 -26.61 10.36
N ILE A 119 -7.96 -25.33 10.27
CA ILE A 119 -8.82 -24.19 10.64
C ILE A 119 -9.58 -23.67 9.42
N ALA A 120 -8.88 -23.24 8.36
CA ALA A 120 -9.50 -22.80 7.12
C ALA A 120 -9.45 -23.89 6.06
N ILE A 121 -10.58 -24.22 5.43
CA ILE A 121 -10.69 -25.26 4.39
C ILE A 121 -10.12 -24.81 3.03
N GLY A 122 -9.93 -23.52 2.83
CA GLY A 122 -9.43 -22.93 1.59
C GLY A 122 -9.11 -21.44 1.77
N ALA A 123 -8.44 -20.86 0.78
CA ALA A 123 -8.10 -19.45 0.73
C ALA A 123 -8.42 -18.84 -0.64
N LEU A 124 -8.83 -17.57 -0.66
CA LEU A 124 -8.84 -16.73 -1.87
C LEU A 124 -7.79 -15.63 -1.72
N ALA A 125 -6.66 -15.81 -2.40
CA ALA A 125 -5.53 -14.87 -2.41
C ALA A 125 -5.59 -14.04 -3.71
N ALA A 126 -6.34 -12.94 -3.70
CA ALA A 126 -6.48 -12.07 -4.87
C ALA A 126 -5.22 -11.21 -5.06
N SER A 127 -4.68 -11.15 -6.29
CA SER A 127 -3.53 -10.31 -6.66
C SER A 127 -2.38 -10.35 -5.63
N ALA A 128 -2.07 -11.54 -5.10
CA ALA A 128 -1.13 -11.73 -4.01
C ALA A 128 0.30 -11.99 -4.55
N PRO A 129 1.27 -11.09 -4.34
CA PRO A 129 2.62 -11.21 -4.91
C PRO A 129 3.50 -12.20 -4.10
N VAL A 130 3.02 -13.44 -3.91
CA VAL A 130 3.65 -14.45 -3.04
C VAL A 130 5.07 -14.86 -3.46
N PHE A 131 5.42 -14.69 -4.73
CA PHE A 131 6.76 -15.00 -5.27
C PHE A 131 7.69 -13.78 -5.38
N TYR A 132 7.16 -12.55 -5.21
CA TYR A 132 7.92 -11.31 -5.48
C TYR A 132 9.12 -11.09 -4.55
N PHE A 133 9.10 -11.74 -3.39
CA PHE A 133 10.14 -11.68 -2.36
C PHE A 133 10.94 -13.00 -2.26
N GLU A 134 10.79 -13.93 -3.22
CA GLU A 134 11.52 -15.20 -3.16
C GLU A 134 12.98 -14.99 -3.63
N PRO A 135 14.01 -15.32 -2.83
CA PRO A 135 15.42 -15.11 -3.21
C PRO A 135 15.92 -15.93 -4.42
N SER A 136 15.08 -16.80 -4.97
CA SER A 136 15.33 -17.55 -6.20
C SER A 136 14.98 -16.77 -7.48
N ILE A 137 14.21 -15.68 -7.36
CA ILE A 137 13.81 -14.82 -8.48
C ILE A 137 15.06 -14.21 -9.13
N PRO A 138 15.33 -14.50 -10.43
CA PRO A 138 16.47 -13.91 -11.13
C PRO A 138 16.40 -12.38 -11.21
N SER A 139 17.54 -11.70 -11.13
CA SER A 139 17.62 -10.23 -11.04
C SER A 139 16.97 -9.47 -12.20
N GLN A 140 16.82 -10.08 -13.39
CA GLN A 140 16.08 -9.45 -14.49
C GLN A 140 14.59 -9.17 -14.18
N TRP A 141 14.02 -9.79 -13.14
CA TRP A 141 12.64 -9.55 -12.69
C TRP A 141 12.52 -8.50 -11.58
N GLU A 142 13.62 -7.97 -11.02
CA GLU A 142 13.62 -6.90 -10.00
C GLU A 142 12.82 -5.66 -10.43
N ASN A 143 12.72 -5.44 -11.75
CA ASN A 143 12.00 -4.33 -12.36
C ASN A 143 10.70 -4.76 -13.07
N GLU A 144 10.22 -6.00 -12.88
CA GLU A 144 9.04 -6.52 -13.60
C GLU A 144 7.78 -5.69 -13.31
N PHE A 145 7.56 -5.25 -12.07
CA PHE A 145 6.43 -4.37 -11.73
C PHE A 145 6.42 -3.09 -12.60
N CYS A 146 7.56 -2.42 -12.70
CA CYS A 146 7.73 -1.22 -13.53
C CYS A 146 7.61 -1.52 -15.03
N SER A 147 8.02 -2.71 -15.46
CA SER A 147 7.89 -3.20 -16.83
C SER A 147 6.41 -3.44 -17.21
N ILE A 148 5.63 -4.07 -16.32
CA ILE A 148 4.18 -4.29 -16.49
C ILE A 148 3.45 -2.95 -16.55
N VAL A 149 3.69 -2.04 -15.59
CA VAL A 149 3.08 -0.68 -15.60
C VAL A 149 3.43 0.06 -16.90
N SER A 150 4.69 -0.03 -17.36
CA SER A 150 5.11 0.56 -18.64
C SER A 150 4.38 -0.04 -19.83
N ASN A 151 4.14 -1.35 -19.83
CA ASN A 151 3.41 -2.05 -20.87
C ASN A 151 1.90 -1.74 -20.85
N ASP A 152 1.27 -1.59 -19.69
CA ASP A 152 -0.15 -1.23 -19.59
C ASP A 152 -0.41 0.14 -20.23
N PHE A 153 0.44 1.13 -19.94
CA PHE A 153 0.41 2.44 -20.60
C PHE A 153 0.61 2.34 -22.11
N LYS A 154 1.49 1.44 -22.57
CA LYS A 154 1.74 1.20 -23.99
C LYS A 154 0.56 0.56 -24.72
N VAL A 155 -0.07 -0.44 -24.10
CA VAL A 155 -1.26 -1.14 -24.63
C VAL A 155 -2.47 -0.21 -24.69
N VAL A 156 -2.64 0.68 -23.70
CA VAL A 156 -3.68 1.71 -23.73
C VAL A 156 -3.41 2.77 -24.79
N ASN A 157 -2.18 3.31 -24.87
CA ASN A 157 -1.82 4.31 -25.87
C ASN A 157 -0.29 4.41 -26.10
N GLU A 158 0.19 3.91 -27.24
CA GLU A 158 1.63 3.98 -27.63
C GLU A 158 2.18 5.42 -27.62
N LYS A 159 1.42 6.43 -28.09
CA LYS A 159 1.87 7.84 -28.12
C LYS A 159 2.05 8.41 -26.71
N CYS A 160 1.16 8.05 -25.79
CA CYS A 160 1.28 8.35 -24.36
C CYS A 160 2.53 7.72 -23.76
N TYR A 161 2.71 6.40 -23.94
CA TYR A 161 3.89 5.66 -23.48
C TYR A 161 5.21 6.27 -23.99
N GLN A 162 5.31 6.60 -25.28
CA GLN A 162 6.52 7.22 -25.84
C GLN A 162 6.75 8.66 -25.31
N ARG A 163 5.69 9.44 -25.02
CA ARG A 163 5.82 10.75 -24.35
C ARG A 163 6.33 10.60 -22.90
N ILE A 164 5.78 9.66 -22.13
CA ILE A 164 6.26 9.35 -20.77
C ILE A 164 7.73 8.93 -20.82
N ARG A 165 8.08 7.96 -21.68
CA ARG A 165 9.47 7.50 -21.86
C ARG A 165 10.43 8.64 -22.21
N LYS A 166 10.05 9.51 -23.15
CA LYS A 166 10.85 10.67 -23.59
C LYS A 166 11.01 11.73 -22.49
N SER A 167 10.05 11.86 -21.57
CA SER A 167 10.07 12.88 -20.52
C SER A 167 11.22 12.71 -19.53
N TRP A 168 11.62 11.47 -19.22
CA TRP A 168 12.69 11.18 -18.27
C TRP A 168 14.02 11.82 -18.71
N ASP A 169 14.42 11.61 -19.97
CA ASP A 169 15.59 12.23 -20.59
C ASP A 169 15.52 13.76 -20.61
N ILE A 170 14.33 14.35 -20.67
CA ILE A 170 14.14 15.82 -20.69
C ILE A 170 14.29 16.37 -19.27
N ILE A 171 13.65 15.74 -18.27
CA ILE A 171 13.78 16.12 -16.86
C ILE A 171 15.25 16.04 -16.43
N ASP A 172 15.95 14.96 -16.78
CA ASP A 172 17.36 14.79 -16.45
C ASP A 172 18.23 15.87 -17.12
N LYS A 173 18.00 16.20 -18.40
CA LYS A 173 18.73 17.27 -19.11
C LYS A 173 18.48 18.67 -18.56
N ILE A 174 17.26 18.96 -18.08
CA ILE A 174 16.96 20.23 -17.42
C ILE A 174 17.65 20.27 -16.04
N SER A 175 17.69 19.15 -15.31
CA SER A 175 18.31 19.07 -13.98
C SER A 175 19.81 19.39 -13.96
N LEU A 176 20.50 19.25 -15.09
CA LEU A 176 21.91 19.66 -15.27
C LEU A 176 22.13 21.18 -15.18
N GLN A 177 21.07 21.99 -15.16
CA GLN A 177 21.10 23.44 -14.96
C GLN A 177 20.88 23.82 -13.47
N GLU A 178 21.10 22.87 -12.56
CA GLU A 178 21.04 23.03 -11.10
C GLU A 178 19.81 23.81 -10.62
N LEU A 179 20.00 25.00 -10.06
CA LEU A 179 18.95 25.83 -9.47
C LEU A 179 17.99 26.41 -10.53
N GLU A 180 18.51 26.80 -11.69
CA GLU A 180 17.69 27.30 -12.81
C GLU A 180 16.84 26.16 -13.40
N GLY A 181 17.44 24.97 -13.55
CA GLY A 181 16.73 23.76 -13.96
C GLY A 181 15.65 23.34 -12.96
N SER A 182 15.95 23.41 -11.67
CA SER A 182 15.00 23.10 -10.58
C SER A 182 13.80 24.07 -10.56
N ALA A 183 14.05 25.37 -10.73
CA ALA A 183 13.00 26.38 -10.85
C ALA A 183 12.17 26.21 -12.14
N HIS A 184 12.81 25.89 -13.27
CA HIS A 184 12.11 25.67 -14.53
C HIS A 184 11.21 24.43 -14.47
N LEU A 185 11.66 23.32 -13.88
CA LEU A 185 10.83 22.15 -13.63
C LEU A 185 9.66 22.47 -12.69
N ALA A 186 9.88 23.28 -11.64
CA ALA A 186 8.83 23.71 -10.73
C ALA A 186 7.74 24.53 -11.47
N ASP A 187 8.11 25.48 -12.34
CA ASP A 187 7.16 26.25 -13.16
C ASP A 187 6.40 25.37 -14.16
N VAL A 188 7.11 24.54 -14.95
CA VAL A 188 6.52 23.66 -15.97
C VAL A 188 5.48 22.70 -15.36
N PHE A 189 5.77 22.14 -14.19
CA PHE A 189 4.85 21.26 -13.47
C PHE A 189 3.84 22.00 -12.57
N LYS A 190 3.94 23.33 -12.46
CA LYS A 190 3.18 24.16 -11.52
C LYS A 190 3.25 23.63 -10.09
N SER A 191 4.47 23.28 -9.65
CA SER A 191 4.76 22.75 -8.34
C SER A 191 4.25 23.66 -7.21
N CYS A 192 3.79 23.07 -6.10
CA CYS A 192 3.46 23.82 -4.89
C CYS A 192 4.71 24.41 -4.21
N SER A 193 5.88 23.82 -4.45
CA SER A 193 7.21 24.33 -4.02
C SER A 193 7.91 25.05 -5.17
N PRO A 194 8.56 26.23 -4.94
CA PRO A 194 9.19 27.03 -6.00
C PRO A 194 10.45 26.40 -6.63
N PHE A 195 10.98 25.35 -6.01
CA PHE A 195 12.07 24.52 -6.50
C PHE A 195 11.70 23.05 -6.24
N ILE A 196 12.05 22.16 -7.16
CA ILE A 196 11.89 20.70 -7.00
C ILE A 196 13.15 19.97 -7.48
N SER A 197 13.53 18.87 -6.83
CA SER A 197 14.60 18.02 -7.37
C SER A 197 14.06 17.14 -8.49
N ALA A 198 14.92 16.80 -9.45
CA ALA A 198 14.57 15.84 -10.49
C ALA A 198 14.31 14.43 -9.93
N TRP A 199 14.89 14.08 -8.77
CA TRP A 199 14.64 12.81 -8.11
C TRP A 199 13.21 12.76 -7.54
N ASP A 200 12.80 13.76 -6.77
CA ASP A 200 11.45 13.86 -6.19
C ASP A 200 10.39 13.87 -7.28
N LEU A 201 10.62 14.66 -8.34
CA LEU A 201 9.74 14.72 -9.49
C LEU A 201 9.60 13.36 -10.17
N LYS A 202 10.72 12.67 -10.46
CA LYS A 202 10.69 11.36 -11.11
C LYS A 202 10.08 10.28 -10.21
N HIS A 203 10.29 10.34 -8.90
CA HIS A 203 9.72 9.40 -7.93
C HIS A 203 8.21 9.61 -7.77
N SER A 204 7.74 10.86 -7.63
CA SER A 204 6.32 11.19 -7.56
C SER A 204 5.58 10.82 -8.87
N LEU A 205 6.21 11.04 -10.04
CA LEU A 205 5.70 10.59 -11.34
C LEU A 205 5.63 9.06 -11.44
N LEU A 206 6.68 8.34 -11.03
CA LEU A 206 6.68 6.87 -11.01
C LEU A 206 5.54 6.31 -10.16
N LYS A 207 5.32 6.89 -8.97
CA LYS A 207 4.19 6.55 -8.10
C LYS A 207 2.85 6.87 -8.78
N TYR A 208 2.67 8.07 -9.34
CA TYR A 208 1.46 8.47 -10.07
C TYR A 208 1.06 7.48 -11.18
N TYR A 209 2.02 7.06 -12.02
CA TYR A 209 1.75 6.05 -13.07
C TYR A 209 1.41 4.68 -12.46
N SER A 210 2.15 4.25 -11.43
CA SER A 210 1.92 2.98 -10.73
C SER A 210 0.53 2.89 -10.07
N TYR A 211 0.10 3.96 -9.38
CA TYR A 211 -1.25 4.06 -8.81
C TYR A 211 -2.33 4.08 -9.90
N SER A 212 -2.07 4.78 -11.02
CA SER A 212 -3.02 4.86 -12.15
C SER A 212 -3.23 3.52 -12.85
N ALA A 213 -2.23 2.63 -12.85
CA ALA A 213 -2.35 1.24 -13.30
C ALA A 213 -3.01 0.35 -12.23
N GLN A 214 -2.48 0.34 -11.00
CA GLN A 214 -2.92 -0.55 -9.91
C GLN A 214 -4.43 -0.41 -9.57
N TYR A 215 -4.97 0.80 -9.67
CA TYR A 215 -6.37 1.11 -9.33
C TYR A 215 -7.23 1.52 -10.54
N ASN A 216 -6.79 1.20 -11.76
CA ASN A 216 -7.31 1.67 -13.05
C ASN A 216 -8.79 2.09 -13.04
N GLY A 217 -9.03 3.41 -12.94
CA GLY A 217 -10.36 4.03 -12.89
C GLY A 217 -10.68 4.75 -11.56
N HIS A 218 -10.28 4.19 -10.41
CA HIS A 218 -10.58 4.77 -9.09
C HIS A 218 -9.76 6.03 -8.76
N TYR A 219 -8.52 6.12 -9.24
CA TYR A 219 -7.71 7.34 -9.13
C TYR A 219 -7.58 8.00 -10.51
N ASN A 220 -7.83 9.31 -10.57
CA ASN A 220 -7.67 10.20 -11.74
C ASN A 220 -8.33 9.75 -13.06
N GLY A 221 -9.18 8.72 -13.06
CA GLY A 221 -9.78 8.12 -14.26
C GLY A 221 -8.96 6.97 -14.88
N GLY A 222 -7.92 6.47 -14.19
CA GLY A 222 -7.07 5.38 -14.67
C GLY A 222 -6.17 5.75 -15.85
N ILE A 223 -5.47 4.74 -16.39
CA ILE A 223 -4.47 4.90 -17.46
C ILE A 223 -5.05 5.66 -18.67
N GLY A 224 -6.31 5.36 -19.04
CA GLY A 224 -7.00 6.00 -20.16
C GLY A 224 -7.04 7.52 -20.03
N LYS A 225 -7.58 8.05 -18.92
CA LYS A 225 -7.65 9.51 -18.71
C LYS A 225 -6.27 10.15 -18.56
N VAL A 226 -5.33 9.48 -17.89
CA VAL A 226 -3.94 9.96 -17.80
C VAL A 226 -3.34 10.14 -19.20
N CYS A 227 -3.50 9.13 -20.06
CA CYS A 227 -3.02 9.22 -21.42
C CYS A 227 -3.76 10.26 -22.26
N ASP A 228 -5.07 10.44 -22.09
CA ASP A 228 -5.83 11.50 -22.77
C ASP A 228 -5.30 12.90 -22.42
N GLU A 229 -5.00 13.20 -21.16
CA GLU A 229 -4.41 14.49 -20.77
C GLU A 229 -3.00 14.67 -21.36
N ILE A 230 -2.17 13.61 -21.34
CA ILE A 230 -0.81 13.63 -21.89
C ILE A 230 -0.81 13.86 -23.40
N ILE A 231 -1.69 13.19 -24.17
CA ILE A 231 -1.69 13.28 -25.64
C ILE A 231 -2.35 14.55 -26.18
N ARG A 232 -3.13 15.28 -25.38
CA ARG A 232 -3.70 16.61 -25.74
C ARG A 232 -2.64 17.70 -25.94
N ALA A 233 -1.40 17.48 -25.50
CA ALA A 233 -0.30 18.39 -25.79
C ALA A 233 0.08 18.40 -27.29
N PRO A 234 0.58 19.53 -27.82
CA PRO A 234 1.50 19.55 -28.96
C PRO A 234 2.65 18.52 -28.85
N ASP A 235 3.24 18.11 -29.97
CA ASP A 235 4.28 17.03 -29.97
C ASP A 235 5.68 17.48 -29.52
N ASP A 236 5.90 18.79 -29.45
CA ASP A 236 7.00 19.47 -28.79
C ASP A 236 6.75 19.66 -27.27
N ASP A 237 5.51 19.93 -26.84
CA ASP A 237 5.09 20.07 -25.43
C ASP A 237 5.00 18.73 -24.66
N VAL A 238 6.12 18.00 -24.57
CA VAL A 238 6.18 16.70 -23.88
C VAL A 238 5.93 16.85 -22.37
N LEU A 239 6.55 17.84 -21.72
CA LEU A 239 6.43 18.01 -20.27
C LEU A 239 5.11 18.67 -19.86
N GLY A 240 4.60 19.67 -20.60
CA GLY A 240 3.32 20.29 -20.27
C GLY A 240 2.14 19.33 -20.41
N GLY A 241 2.22 18.33 -21.30
CA GLY A 241 1.27 17.22 -21.35
C GLY A 241 1.22 16.43 -20.03
N ILE A 242 2.38 16.07 -19.48
CA ILE A 242 2.47 15.33 -18.22
C ILE A 242 2.08 16.22 -17.04
N ALA A 243 2.56 17.47 -17.00
CA ALA A 243 2.21 18.47 -15.99
C ALA A 243 0.68 18.65 -15.86
N ARG A 244 -0.03 18.84 -16.99
CA ARG A 244 -1.50 18.93 -16.99
C ARG A 244 -2.17 17.66 -16.46
N SER A 245 -1.62 16.49 -16.81
CA SER A 245 -2.13 15.20 -16.35
C SER A 245 -2.00 15.01 -14.83
N VAL A 246 -0.83 15.33 -14.24
CA VAL A 246 -0.62 15.19 -12.79
C VAL A 246 -1.34 16.25 -11.98
N LEU A 247 -1.45 17.47 -12.53
CA LEU A 247 -2.17 18.57 -11.91
C LEU A 247 -3.67 18.24 -11.76
N ASN A 248 -4.29 17.62 -12.78
CA ASN A 248 -5.68 17.14 -12.75
C ASN A 248 -6.69 18.17 -12.16
N GLY A 249 -6.52 19.45 -12.49
CA GLY A 249 -7.38 20.55 -12.02
C GLY A 249 -7.06 21.11 -10.63
N ARG A 250 -6.00 20.65 -9.94
CA ARG A 250 -5.48 21.26 -8.71
C ARG A 250 -4.85 22.64 -9.00
N PRO A 251 -4.72 23.53 -7.99
CA PRO A 251 -4.04 24.83 -8.17
C PRO A 251 -2.53 24.68 -8.40
N CYS A 252 -1.90 23.68 -7.78
CA CYS A 252 -0.50 23.33 -7.94
C CYS A 252 -0.30 21.80 -7.86
N TYR A 253 0.82 21.31 -8.38
CA TYR A 253 1.24 19.91 -8.25
C TYR A 253 2.04 19.74 -6.96
N ASP A 254 1.47 18.98 -6.04
CA ASP A 254 2.14 18.53 -4.83
C ASP A 254 2.86 17.21 -5.13
N LEU A 255 4.19 17.20 -4.97
CA LEU A 255 5.01 16.03 -5.19
C LEU A 255 4.87 15.02 -4.04
N GLU A 256 4.68 15.47 -2.80
CA GLU A 256 4.56 14.63 -1.61
C GLU A 256 3.30 13.75 -1.67
N TYR A 257 2.23 14.26 -2.29
CA TYR A 257 0.93 13.58 -2.43
C TYR A 257 0.98 12.13 -2.99
N TYR A 258 1.99 11.78 -3.79
CA TYR A 258 2.23 10.40 -4.23
C TYR A 258 3.49 9.76 -3.63
N MET A 259 4.31 10.51 -2.90
CA MET A 259 5.53 10.03 -2.24
C MET A 259 5.37 9.68 -0.76
N ASP A 260 4.23 10.01 -0.10
CA ASP A 260 4.03 9.82 1.35
C ASP A 260 4.15 8.35 1.82
N THR A 261 5.40 7.96 2.08
CA THR A 261 5.87 6.90 2.95
C THR A 261 6.83 7.55 3.94
N ASN A 262 6.32 8.56 4.68
CA ASN A 262 6.98 9.55 5.57
C ASN A 262 7.24 10.94 4.93
N THR A 263 6.30 11.89 5.12
CA THR A 263 6.52 13.10 5.97
C THR A 263 5.26 13.94 6.20
N THR A 264 4.75 13.98 7.44
CA THR A 264 4.15 15.16 8.13
C THR A 264 3.23 16.20 7.42
N THR A 265 2.58 15.93 6.27
CA THR A 265 1.72 16.91 5.57
C THR A 265 0.22 16.53 5.49
N THR A 266 -0.43 16.40 6.65
CA THR A 266 -1.91 16.51 6.82
C THR A 266 -2.82 15.54 6.04
N SER A 267 -2.28 14.46 5.48
CA SER A 267 -3.04 13.20 5.33
C SER A 267 -3.54 12.73 6.72
N SER A 268 -4.57 11.89 6.80
CA SER A 268 -5.16 11.59 8.11
C SER A 268 -4.18 10.85 9.01
N VAL A 269 -4.24 11.09 10.33
CA VAL A 269 -3.31 10.47 11.31
C VAL A 269 -3.31 8.93 11.20
N PHE A 270 -4.44 8.33 10.80
CA PHE A 270 -4.55 6.88 10.56
C PHE A 270 -3.85 6.40 9.28
N GLU A 271 -3.64 7.26 8.28
CA GLU A 271 -2.88 6.94 7.07
C GLU A 271 -1.38 6.97 7.35
N ASN A 272 -0.88 8.02 8.01
CA ASN A 272 0.51 8.13 8.45
C ASN A 272 0.93 6.94 9.34
N ASN A 273 0.11 6.60 10.34
CA ASN A 273 0.36 5.46 11.23
C ASN A 273 0.41 4.12 10.48
N ALA A 274 -0.41 3.96 9.43
CA ALA A 274 -0.43 2.75 8.61
C ALA A 274 0.70 2.70 7.57
N ALA A 275 1.18 3.85 7.08
CA ALA A 275 2.39 3.93 6.26
C ALA A 275 3.60 3.47 7.08
N ARG A 276 3.85 4.09 8.24
CA ARG A 276 4.97 3.74 9.14
C ARG A 276 5.01 2.28 9.57
N ALA A 277 3.84 1.66 9.78
CA ALA A 277 3.74 0.23 10.05
C ALA A 277 4.14 -0.62 8.82
N TRP A 278 3.71 -0.23 7.62
CA TRP A 278 4.08 -0.90 6.37
C TRP A 278 5.57 -0.71 6.02
N ASP A 279 6.10 0.49 6.22
CA ASP A 279 7.51 0.83 5.98
C ASP A 279 8.43 -0.02 6.86
N TRP A 280 8.08 -0.22 8.14
CA TRP A 280 8.82 -1.15 9.00
C TRP A 280 8.77 -2.59 8.48
N GLN A 281 7.61 -3.08 8.03
CA GLN A 281 7.52 -4.41 7.44
C GLN A 281 8.37 -4.54 6.18
N GLY A 282 8.48 -3.49 5.36
CA GLY A 282 9.36 -3.44 4.18
C GLY A 282 10.86 -3.38 4.49
N LEU A 283 11.26 -3.09 5.73
CA LEU A 283 12.66 -3.10 6.19
C LEU A 283 13.11 -4.45 6.78
N ILE A 284 12.19 -5.39 6.99
CA ILE A 284 12.45 -6.71 7.63
C ILE A 284 11.94 -7.91 6.82
N ALA A 285 11.56 -7.69 5.56
CA ALA A 285 11.01 -8.70 4.65
C ALA A 285 12.09 -9.32 3.73
#